data_AF-A7NL57-F1
#
_entry.id   AF-A7NL57-F1
#
_cell.length_a   1.000
_cell.length_b   1.000
_cell.length_c   1.000
_cell.angle_alpha   90.00
_cell.angle_beta   90.00
_cell.angle_gamma   90.00
#
_symmetry.space_group_name_H-M   'P 1'
#
loop_
_entity.id
_entity.type
_entity.pdbx_description
1 polymer ?
#
loop_
_entity_poly.entity_id
_entity_poly.type
_entity_poly.pdbx_seq_one_letter_code
_entity_poly.pdbx_strand_id
1 'polypeptide(L)'
;MSSMSLFSGIEHINTNTRLENESFTAMFGSITVDLTRQPLAPGDHTISAFAMFGEVTVRVPANIGLHVDGGALMGDTRYEWRTPDNRPLSSAGLTVVEFETSPVRLRITATAILGSVRIVRVVGVQAQEPFAETLPESSESAGLYEGETRRIASL
;
A
#
# COMPACT_ATOMS: atom_id res chain seq x y z
N MET A 1 6.86 -1.08 13.47
CA MET A 1 8.11 -0.28 13.55
C MET A 1 7.78 1.12 14.05
N SER A 2 8.71 1.76 14.76
CA SER A 2 8.55 3.14 15.25
C SER A 2 9.62 4.05 14.64
N SER A 3 9.20 5.14 13.98
CA SER A 3 10.11 6.12 13.38
C SER A 3 9.81 7.51 13.93
N MET A 4 10.87 8.23 14.33
CA MET A 4 10.79 9.58 14.89
C MET A 4 11.72 10.51 14.14
N SER A 5 11.20 11.67 13.69
CA SER A 5 12.01 12.75 13.15
C SER A 5 11.75 14.07 13.89
N LEU A 6 12.83 14.81 14.15
CA LEU A 6 12.77 16.09 14.85
C LEU A 6 12.74 17.29 13.89
N PHE A 7 13.36 17.18 12.70
CA PHE A 7 13.54 18.31 11.77
C PHE A 7 13.35 17.95 10.28
N SER A 8 12.87 16.74 9.96
CA SER A 8 12.69 16.29 8.58
C SER A 8 11.34 15.63 8.36
N GLY A 9 10.92 15.54 7.09
CA GLY A 9 9.80 14.69 6.71
C GLY A 9 10.11 13.21 6.91
N ILE A 10 9.06 12.42 7.15
CA ILE A 10 9.08 10.96 7.17
C ILE A 10 8.29 10.50 5.95
N GLU A 11 8.94 9.81 5.02
CA GLU A 11 8.27 9.09 3.95
C GLU A 11 8.34 7.60 4.25
N HIS A 12 7.18 6.96 4.40
CA HIS A 12 7.06 5.53 4.60
C HIS A 12 6.25 4.92 3.47
N ILE A 13 6.88 4.02 2.73
CA ILE A 13 6.24 3.21 1.69
C ILE A 13 6.10 1.81 2.25
N ASN A 14 4.87 1.34 2.39
CA ASN A 14 4.62 0.02 2.93
C ASN A 14 5.12 -1.06 1.97
N THR A 15 5.99 -1.94 2.47
CA THR A 15 6.48 -3.14 1.77
C THR A 15 5.95 -4.43 2.41
N ASN A 16 5.26 -4.33 3.55
CA ASN A 16 4.80 -5.47 4.33
C ASN A 16 3.32 -5.76 4.05
N THR A 17 2.96 -7.04 4.04
CA THR A 17 1.56 -7.47 3.92
C THR A 17 0.80 -7.31 5.24
N ARG A 18 1.50 -7.18 6.37
CA ARG A 18 0.90 -7.05 7.70
C ARG A 18 1.53 -5.87 8.44
N LEU A 19 0.68 -4.95 8.89
CA LEU A 19 1.07 -3.80 9.71
C LEU A 19 0.75 -4.10 11.18
N GLU A 20 1.79 -4.36 11.96
CA GLU A 20 1.67 -4.61 13.40
C GLU A 20 2.09 -3.37 14.18
N ASN A 21 1.12 -2.48 14.42
CA ASN A 21 1.27 -1.27 15.23
C ASN A 21 2.44 -0.37 14.80
N GLU A 22 2.36 0.15 13.58
CA GLU A 22 3.37 1.11 13.12
C GLU A 22 3.08 2.51 13.67
N SER A 23 4.13 3.20 14.11
CA SER A 23 4.02 4.53 14.70
C SER A 23 5.02 5.50 14.09
N PHE A 24 4.53 6.61 13.56
CA PHE A 24 5.30 7.67 12.93
C PHE A 24 5.11 8.97 13.73
N THR A 25 6.19 9.59 14.15
CA THR A 25 6.15 10.82 14.95
C THR A 25 7.09 11.86 14.36
N ALA A 26 6.56 13.02 13.97
CA ALA A 26 7.34 14.15 13.48
C ALA A 26 7.07 15.37 14.36
N MET A 27 8.11 16.01 14.87
CA MET A 27 7.94 17.29 15.59
C MET A 27 7.78 18.43 14.58
N PHE A 28 8.62 18.47 13.55
CA PHE A 28 8.54 19.44 12.46
C PHE A 28 8.69 18.71 11.13
N GLY A 29 7.77 18.97 10.18
CA GLY A 29 7.81 18.42 8.83
C GLY A 29 6.56 17.62 8.47
N SER A 30 6.64 16.85 7.39
CA SER A 30 5.51 16.06 6.88
C SER A 30 5.71 14.57 7.09
N ILE A 31 4.64 13.87 7.45
CA ILE A 31 4.57 12.41 7.47
C ILE A 31 3.77 11.98 6.26
N THR A 32 4.38 11.21 5.36
CA THR A 32 3.70 10.60 4.22
C THR A 32 3.76 9.09 4.37
N VAL A 33 2.59 8.45 4.52
CA VAL A 33 2.46 6.99 4.59
C VAL A 33 1.74 6.51 3.35
N ASP A 34 2.38 5.66 2.56
CA ASP A 34 1.81 5.08 1.34
C ASP A 34 1.58 3.57 1.49
N LEU A 35 0.31 3.19 1.65
CA LEU A 35 -0.14 1.79 1.74
C LEU A 35 -0.61 1.23 0.39
N THR A 36 -0.43 1.97 -0.70
CA THR A 36 -0.96 1.57 -2.02
C THR A 36 -0.04 0.65 -2.80
N ARG A 37 1.22 0.49 -2.39
CA ARG A 37 2.20 -0.32 -3.12
C ARG A 37 2.09 -1.82 -2.87
N GLN A 38 1.70 -2.20 -1.65
CA GLN A 38 1.57 -3.60 -1.25
C GLN A 38 0.16 -3.84 -0.69
N PRO A 39 -0.59 -4.83 -1.20
CA PRO A 39 -1.87 -5.19 -0.63
C PRO A 39 -1.71 -5.72 0.80
N LEU A 40 -2.54 -5.21 1.70
CA LEU A 40 -2.63 -5.69 3.08
C LEU A 40 -3.33 -7.05 3.13
N ALA A 41 -2.85 -7.93 3.99
CA ALA A 41 -3.46 -9.23 4.25
C ALA A 41 -4.83 -9.06 4.94
N PRO A 42 -5.74 -10.04 4.85
CA PRO A 42 -6.96 -10.04 5.64
C PRO A 42 -6.67 -9.97 7.15
N GLY A 43 -7.43 -9.16 7.87
CA GLY A 43 -7.28 -8.95 9.31
C GLY A 43 -7.21 -7.47 9.71
N ASP A 44 -6.73 -7.26 10.94
CA ASP A 44 -6.63 -5.94 11.56
C ASP A 44 -5.24 -5.35 11.40
N HIS A 45 -5.21 -4.08 10.99
CA HIS A 45 -4.02 -3.28 10.84
C HIS A 45 -4.20 -1.97 11.60
N THR A 46 -3.14 -1.57 12.30
CA THR A 46 -3.14 -0.33 13.06
C THR A 46 -1.91 0.48 12.71
N ILE A 47 -2.14 1.76 12.37
CA ILE A 47 -1.07 2.74 12.18
C ILE A 47 -1.35 3.99 13.01
N SER A 48 -0.28 4.61 13.47
CA SER A 48 -0.30 5.83 14.28
C SER A 48 0.60 6.85 13.60
N ALA A 49 0.10 8.04 13.30
CA ALA A 49 0.87 9.13 12.72
C ALA A 49 0.59 10.41 13.49
N PHE A 50 1.63 10.98 14.08
CA PHE A 50 1.54 12.20 14.88
C PHE A 50 2.52 13.24 14.35
N ALA A 51 2.00 14.40 13.96
CA ALA A 51 2.81 15.57 13.62
C ALA A 51 2.52 16.72 14.61
N MET A 52 3.56 17.33 15.20
CA MET A 52 3.37 18.54 16.01
C MET A 52 3.22 19.77 15.11
N PHE A 53 4.12 19.96 14.15
CA PHE A 53 4.07 21.03 13.15
C PHE A 53 4.26 20.47 11.74
N GLY A 54 3.20 20.49 10.92
CA GLY A 54 3.26 20.13 9.51
C GLY A 54 2.08 19.28 9.02
N GLU A 55 2.32 18.37 8.08
CA GLU A 55 1.26 17.64 7.38
C GLU A 55 1.37 16.13 7.60
N VAL A 56 0.26 15.47 7.89
CA VAL A 56 0.15 14.00 7.89
C VAL A 56 -0.66 13.60 6.65
N THR A 57 0.00 13.03 5.66
CA THR A 57 -0.64 12.45 4.47
C THR A 57 -0.63 10.94 4.56
N VAL A 58 -1.81 10.32 4.49
CA VAL A 58 -1.92 8.86 4.43
C VAL A 58 -2.65 8.44 3.17
N ARG A 59 -1.97 7.66 2.31
CA ARG A 59 -2.52 7.08 1.09
C ARG A 59 -2.92 5.64 1.36
N VAL A 60 -4.19 5.34 1.13
CA VAL A 60 -4.76 4.01 1.35
C VAL A 60 -5.46 3.51 0.09
N PRO A 61 -5.41 2.20 -0.20
CA PRO A 61 -6.16 1.64 -1.30
C PRO A 61 -7.68 1.69 -1.01
N ALA A 62 -8.50 1.89 -2.04
CA ALA A 62 -9.95 2.09 -1.89
C ALA A 62 -10.73 0.87 -1.38
N ASN A 63 -10.18 -0.34 -1.56
CA ASN A 63 -10.83 -1.62 -1.29
C ASN A 63 -10.78 -2.08 0.17
N ILE A 64 -10.19 -1.29 1.08
CA ILE A 64 -10.09 -1.63 2.51
C ILE A 64 -11.11 -0.88 3.36
N GLY A 65 -11.55 -1.54 4.43
CA GLY A 65 -12.32 -0.93 5.50
C GLY A 65 -11.43 0.01 6.29
N LEU A 66 -11.79 1.28 6.33
CA LEU A 66 -10.96 2.32 6.94
C LEU A 66 -11.69 2.96 8.11
N HIS A 67 -11.01 3.04 9.24
CA HIS A 67 -11.42 3.84 10.38
C HIS A 67 -10.32 4.86 10.67
N VAL A 68 -10.68 6.14 10.70
CA VAL A 68 -9.73 7.23 10.97
C VAL A 68 -10.10 7.86 12.31
N ASP A 69 -9.18 7.76 13.24
CA ASP A 69 -9.18 8.39 14.54
C ASP A 69 -8.23 9.61 14.50
N GLY A 70 -8.70 10.76 14.96
CA GLY A 70 -7.90 11.99 15.03
C GLY A 70 -8.14 12.98 13.89
N GLY A 71 -7.33 14.03 13.87
CA GLY A 71 -7.41 15.12 12.91
C GLY A 71 -6.41 16.23 13.20
N ALA A 72 -6.48 17.31 12.46
CA ALA A 72 -5.73 18.53 12.74
C ALA A 72 -6.43 19.35 13.84
N LEU A 73 -5.72 19.72 14.91
CA LEU A 73 -6.25 20.61 15.95
C LEU A 73 -6.29 22.07 15.46
N MET A 74 -5.18 22.53 14.86
CA MET A 74 -5.07 23.85 14.24
C MET A 74 -4.68 23.69 12.78
N GLY A 75 -5.69 23.78 11.91
CA GLY A 75 -5.58 23.76 10.45
C GLY A 75 -6.64 22.84 9.85
N ASP A 76 -6.31 22.10 8.80
CA ASP A 76 -7.31 21.41 7.97
C ASP A 76 -7.22 19.89 8.08
N THR A 77 -8.38 19.23 8.15
CA THR A 77 -8.49 17.78 7.92
C THR A 77 -9.23 17.55 6.61
N ARG A 78 -8.61 16.84 5.65
CA ARG A 78 -9.16 16.60 4.32
C ARG A 78 -9.22 15.12 3.99
N TYR A 79 -10.33 14.74 3.37
CA TYR A 79 -10.56 13.40 2.84
C TYR A 79 -10.71 13.52 1.32
N GLU A 80 -9.83 12.87 0.57
CA GLU A 80 -9.78 12.96 -0.88
C GLU A 80 -9.78 11.58 -1.51
N TRP A 81 -10.36 11.49 -2.71
CA TRP A 81 -10.27 10.31 -3.58
C TRP A 81 -9.37 10.63 -4.74
N ARG A 82 -8.49 9.69 -5.10
CA ARG A 82 -7.57 9.85 -6.23
C ARG A 82 -7.46 8.58 -7.06
N THR A 83 -7.08 8.74 -8.33
CA THR A 83 -6.62 7.63 -9.18
C THR A 83 -5.18 7.23 -8.82
N PRO A 84 -4.65 6.09 -9.34
CA PRO A 84 -3.25 5.71 -9.14
C PRO A 84 -2.29 6.77 -9.70
N ASP A 85 -2.69 7.43 -10.81
CA ASP A 85 -1.99 8.58 -11.43
C ASP A 85 -2.17 9.89 -10.65
N ASN A 86 -2.64 9.84 -9.41
CA ASN A 86 -2.79 10.98 -8.51
C ASN A 86 -3.79 12.06 -8.98
N ARG A 87 -4.73 11.70 -9.86
CA ARG A 87 -5.78 12.63 -10.31
C ARG A 87 -6.92 12.66 -9.29
N PRO A 88 -7.46 13.85 -8.92
CA PRO A 88 -8.58 13.94 -8.01
C PRO A 88 -9.83 13.29 -8.62
N LEU A 89 -10.53 12.51 -7.80
CA LEU A 89 -11.82 11.92 -8.12
C LEU A 89 -12.90 12.56 -7.25
N SER A 90 -14.07 12.77 -7.85
CA SER A 90 -15.27 13.08 -7.08
C SER A 90 -15.66 11.87 -6.24
N SER A 91 -16.04 12.09 -4.99
CA SER A 91 -16.58 11.03 -4.12
C SER A 91 -17.95 10.52 -4.58
N ALA A 92 -18.61 11.23 -5.51
CA ALA A 92 -19.91 10.85 -6.04
C ALA A 92 -19.82 9.53 -6.83
N GLY A 93 -20.42 8.47 -6.27
CA GLY A 93 -20.48 7.15 -6.90
C GLY A 93 -19.33 6.20 -6.54
N LEU A 94 -18.44 6.57 -5.63
CA LEU A 94 -17.39 5.67 -5.15
C LEU A 94 -17.90 4.78 -4.01
N THR A 95 -17.63 3.48 -4.11
CA THR A 95 -17.99 2.51 -3.08
C THR A 95 -17.11 2.71 -1.86
N VAL A 96 -17.72 3.09 -0.74
CA VAL A 96 -17.05 3.13 0.55
C VAL A 96 -17.18 1.74 1.17
N VAL A 97 -16.06 1.06 1.36
CA VAL A 97 -16.02 -0.18 2.14
C VAL A 97 -16.09 0.21 3.62
N GLU A 98 -17.16 -0.21 4.30
CA GLU A 98 -17.30 -0.02 5.74
C GLU A 98 -16.24 -0.82 6.50
N PHE A 99 -15.78 -0.26 7.62
CA PHE A 99 -14.75 -0.89 8.44
C PHE A 99 -15.19 -2.25 8.99
N GLU A 100 -16.42 -2.35 9.49
CA GLU A 100 -16.94 -3.55 10.16
C GLU A 100 -17.16 -4.73 9.20
N THR A 101 -17.48 -4.46 7.93
CA THR A 101 -17.81 -5.50 6.94
C THR A 101 -16.62 -5.88 6.05
N SER A 102 -15.48 -5.22 6.20
CA SER A 102 -14.32 -5.45 5.34
C SER A 102 -13.47 -6.64 5.82
N PRO A 103 -12.99 -7.50 4.91
CA PRO A 103 -12.00 -8.52 5.26
C PRO A 103 -10.64 -7.92 5.63
N VAL A 104 -10.35 -6.69 5.21
CA VAL A 104 -9.11 -5.97 5.50
C VAL A 104 -9.47 -4.68 6.23
N ARG A 105 -9.11 -4.59 7.50
CA ARG A 105 -9.53 -3.52 8.41
C ARG A 105 -8.32 -2.70 8.82
N LEU A 106 -8.31 -1.42 8.47
CA LEU A 106 -7.25 -0.49 8.81
C LEU A 106 -7.77 0.60 9.76
N ARG A 107 -7.22 0.62 10.97
CA ARG A 107 -7.37 1.71 11.92
C ARG A 107 -6.18 2.66 11.80
N ILE A 108 -6.48 3.92 11.50
CA ILE A 108 -5.49 4.99 11.40
C ILE A 108 -5.73 5.95 12.55
N THR A 109 -4.73 6.14 13.41
CA THR A 109 -4.70 7.29 14.31
C THR A 109 -3.82 8.36 13.69
N ALA A 110 -4.41 9.40 13.09
CA ALA A 110 -3.66 10.50 12.44
C ALA A 110 -3.97 11.83 13.13
N THR A 111 -2.97 12.45 13.73
CA THR A 111 -3.13 13.71 14.46
C THR A 111 -2.07 14.72 14.05
N ALA A 112 -2.49 15.96 13.78
CA ALA A 112 -1.60 17.09 13.61
C ALA A 112 -1.96 18.19 14.61
N ILE A 113 -1.01 18.75 15.36
CA ILE A 113 -1.32 19.87 16.26
C ILE A 113 -1.46 21.16 15.44
N LEU A 114 -0.41 21.57 14.73
CA LEU A 114 -0.41 22.71 13.82
C LEU A 114 -0.10 22.27 12.40
N GLY A 115 -1.09 22.32 11.52
CA GLY A 115 -0.94 22.02 10.10
C GLY A 115 -2.13 21.24 9.55
N SER A 116 -1.92 20.11 8.87
CA SER A 116 -3.03 19.40 8.23
C SER A 116 -2.93 17.89 8.28
N VAL A 117 -4.09 17.24 8.26
CA VAL A 117 -4.22 15.80 8.08
C VAL A 117 -4.94 15.55 6.76
N ARG A 118 -4.31 14.80 5.87
CA ARG A 118 -4.84 14.45 4.55
C ARG A 118 -4.93 12.94 4.41
N ILE A 119 -6.16 12.44 4.28
CA ILE A 119 -6.41 11.03 4.01
C ILE A 119 -6.81 10.89 2.55
N VAL A 120 -6.03 10.12 1.80
CA VAL A 120 -6.20 9.93 0.36
C VAL A 120 -6.55 8.48 0.08
N ARG A 121 -7.77 8.23 -0.40
CA ARG A 121 -8.17 6.92 -0.91
C ARG A 121 -7.84 6.80 -2.40
N VAL A 122 -7.08 5.78 -2.77
CA VAL A 122 -6.65 5.53 -4.15
C VAL A 122 -7.46 4.39 -4.76
N VAL A 123 -8.25 4.71 -5.78
CA VAL A 123 -9.08 3.76 -6.53
C VAL A 123 -8.21 3.06 -7.57
N GLY A 124 -8.37 1.75 -7.77
CA GLY A 124 -7.70 1.03 -8.85
C GLY A 124 -6.37 0.38 -8.47
N VAL A 125 -5.98 0.38 -7.19
CA VAL A 125 -4.95 -0.53 -6.69
C VAL A 125 -5.56 -1.93 -6.63
N GLN A 126 -5.62 -2.62 -7.77
CA GLN A 126 -5.80 -4.05 -7.74
C GLN A 126 -4.56 -4.63 -7.07
N ALA A 127 -4.76 -5.52 -6.09
CA ALA A 127 -3.69 -6.33 -5.55
C ALA A 127 -2.89 -6.85 -6.75
N GLN A 128 -1.64 -6.44 -6.87
CA GLN A 128 -0.74 -7.10 -7.80
C GLN A 128 -0.75 -8.55 -7.35
N GLU A 129 -1.32 -9.44 -8.17
CA GLU A 129 -1.16 -10.87 -7.98
C GLU A 129 0.31 -11.09 -7.69
N PRO A 130 0.66 -11.87 -6.63
CA PRO A 130 2.05 -12.12 -6.33
C PRO A 130 2.67 -12.57 -7.64
N PHE A 131 3.73 -11.86 -8.05
CA PHE A 131 4.49 -12.17 -9.24
C PHE A 131 4.74 -13.67 -9.17
N ALA A 132 3.97 -14.44 -9.95
CA ALA A 132 4.23 -15.85 -10.09
C ALA A 132 5.58 -15.83 -10.77
N GLU A 133 6.62 -16.06 -9.98
CA GLU A 133 7.93 -16.41 -10.45
C GLU A 133 7.68 -17.60 -11.36
N THR A 134 7.57 -17.34 -12.66
CA THR A 134 7.62 -18.36 -13.68
C THR A 134 9.02 -18.91 -13.56
N LEU A 135 9.18 -19.87 -12.65
CA LEU A 135 10.26 -20.84 -12.67
C LEU A 135 10.29 -21.35 -14.12
N PRO A 136 11.40 -21.20 -14.85
CA PRO A 136 11.51 -21.85 -16.14
C PRO A 136 11.34 -23.34 -15.86
N GLU A 137 10.27 -23.93 -16.41
CA GLU A 137 10.07 -25.37 -16.41
C GLU A 137 11.34 -25.99 -16.98
N SER A 138 12.14 -26.59 -16.09
CA SER A 138 13.21 -27.49 -16.44
C SER A 138 12.58 -28.61 -17.25
N SER A 139 12.66 -28.47 -18.57
CA SER A 139 12.26 -29.47 -19.53
C SER A 139 13.25 -30.62 -19.41
N GLU A 140 13.05 -31.50 -18.42
CA GLU A 140 13.56 -32.87 -18.48
C GLU A 140 12.81 -33.58 -19.61
N SER A 141 13.26 -33.36 -20.84
CA SER A 141 12.95 -34.28 -21.92
C SER A 141 13.73 -35.56 -21.66
N ALA A 142 13.03 -36.53 -21.09
CA ALA A 142 13.41 -37.92 -21.19
C ALA A 142 13.41 -38.28 -22.69
N GLY A 143 14.55 -38.06 -23.34
CA GLY A 143 14.80 -38.46 -24.71
C GLY A 143 14.77 -39.97 -24.82
N LEU A 144 13.61 -40.50 -25.23
CA LEU A 144 13.49 -41.85 -25.74
C LEU A 144 14.26 -41.90 -27.07
N TYR A 145 15.34 -42.67 -27.08
CA TYR A 145 16.14 -42.96 -28.27
C TYR A 145 15.29 -43.73 -29.30
N GLU A 146 15.22 -43.24 -30.54
CA GLU A 146 14.96 -44.07 -31.72
C GLU A 146 15.92 -43.64 -32.84
N GLY A 147 17.04 -44.35 -32.94
CA GLY A 147 18.11 -44.06 -33.89
C GLY A 147 17.80 -44.63 -35.27
N GLU A 148 17.47 -43.77 -36.24
CA GLU A 148 17.38 -44.14 -37.65
C GLU A 148 18.75 -43.95 -38.32
N THR A 149 19.46 -45.04 -38.60
CA THR A 149 20.79 -45.00 -39.23
C THR A 149 20.65 -44.88 -40.75
N ARG A 150 20.93 -43.71 -41.34
CA ARG A 150 21.10 -43.57 -42.80
C ARG A 150 22.57 -43.67 -43.17
N ARG A 151 22.93 -44.75 -43.89
CA ARG A 151 24.23 -44.91 -44.56
C ARG A 151 24.40 -43.82 -45.63
N ILE A 152 25.47 -43.04 -45.53
CA ILE A 152 25.97 -42.23 -46.64
C ILE A 152 27.00 -43.08 -47.38
N ALA A 153 26.71 -43.44 -48.63
CA ALA A 153 27.68 -44.04 -49.54
C ALA A 153 28.60 -42.94 -50.08
N SER A 154 29.91 -43.15 -49.94
CA SER A 154 30.95 -42.31 -50.53
C SER A 154 31.12 -42.69 -52.01
N LEU A 155 31.17 -41.70 -52.89
CA LEU A 155 31.67 -41.77 -54.27
C LEU A 155 32.77 -40.74 -54.44
#